data_AF-A0A951Z4F8-F1
#
_entry.id   AF-A0A951Z4F8-F1
#
_cell.length_a   1.000
_cell.length_b   1.000
_cell.length_c   1.000
_cell.angle_alpha   90.00
_cell.angle_beta   90.00
_cell.angle_gamma   90.00
#
_symmetry.space_group_name_H-M   'P 1'
#
loop_
_entity.id
_entity.type
_entity.pdbx_description
1 polymer ?
#
loop_
_entity_poly.entity_id
_entity_poly.type
_entity_poly.pdbx_seq_one_letter_code
_entity_poly.pdbx_strand_id
1 'polypeptide(L)'
;MRALRSLLAWVALAAAGHALAAPEMLVVQLLEGTAEQAELNMPIYPEVGAEFDAEGRVNVILWSMTDVVFRTAVEEGKIKVPERVTIEDARKVVRDLNIAYLLVFSAKQTSLGVEVAASLYRGTARRALWSDTKVMNVLVGGAPDLSSLGSTVGR
;
A
#
# COMPACT_ATOMS: atom_id res chain seq x y z
N MET A 1 -24.89 -21.73 39.11
CA MET A 1 -23.87 -20.65 39.12
C MET A 1 -22.49 -21.05 38.58
N ARG A 2 -22.05 -22.33 38.60
CA ARG A 2 -20.74 -22.74 38.03
C ARG A 2 -20.66 -22.67 36.49
N ALA A 3 -21.72 -23.05 35.78
CA ALA A 3 -21.74 -23.06 34.30
C ALA A 3 -21.64 -21.65 33.65
N LEU A 4 -22.14 -20.61 34.32
CA LEU A 4 -22.10 -19.23 33.83
C LEU A 4 -20.67 -18.64 33.88
N ARG A 5 -19.87 -19.07 34.87
CA ARG A 5 -18.46 -18.68 35.01
C ARG A 5 -17.58 -19.32 33.93
N SER A 6 -17.88 -20.55 33.54
CA SER A 6 -17.20 -21.25 32.46
C SER A 6 -17.42 -20.55 31.11
N LEU A 7 -18.67 -20.13 30.83
CA LEU A 7 -19.02 -19.45 29.58
C LEU A 7 -18.30 -18.09 29.42
N LEU A 8 -18.19 -17.32 30.50
CA LEU A 8 -17.44 -16.05 30.51
C LEU A 8 -15.94 -16.23 30.23
N ALA A 9 -15.33 -17.33 30.68
CA ALA A 9 -13.92 -17.62 30.41
C ALA A 9 -13.67 -17.97 28.94
N TRP A 10 -14.61 -18.67 28.28
CA TRP A 10 -14.52 -18.98 26.84
C TRP A 10 -14.74 -17.74 25.97
N VAL A 11 -15.65 -16.82 26.35
CA VAL A 11 -15.83 -15.55 25.65
C VAL A 11 -14.60 -14.64 25.79
N ALA A 12 -13.97 -14.61 26.97
CA ALA A 12 -12.72 -13.85 27.18
C ALA A 12 -11.53 -14.43 26.39
N LEU A 13 -11.46 -15.74 26.22
CA LEU A 13 -10.41 -16.39 25.42
C LEU A 13 -10.63 -16.19 23.91
N ALA A 14 -11.87 -16.14 23.44
CA ALA A 14 -12.21 -15.82 22.04
C ALA A 14 -11.95 -14.33 21.70
N ALA A 15 -12.14 -13.42 22.66
CA ALA A 15 -11.82 -12.01 22.50
C ALA A 15 -10.31 -11.73 22.46
N ALA A 16 -9.48 -12.52 23.16
CA ALA A 16 -8.03 -12.39 23.13
C ALA A 16 -7.39 -12.82 21.80
N GLY A 17 -8.07 -13.67 21.02
CA GLY A 17 -7.60 -14.11 19.69
C GLY A 17 -7.74 -13.06 18.57
N HIS A 18 -8.58 -12.03 18.77
CA HIS A 18 -8.77 -10.95 17.79
C HIS A 18 -7.75 -9.81 17.94
N ALA A 19 -6.87 -9.87 18.95
CA ALA A 19 -5.93 -8.80 19.28
C ALA A 19 -4.56 -8.91 18.58
N LEU A 20 -4.37 -9.85 17.64
CA LEU A 20 -3.07 -10.08 16.99
C LEU A 20 -3.12 -10.16 15.46
N ALA A 21 -4.18 -9.67 14.82
CA ALA A 21 -4.14 -9.48 13.37
C ALA A 21 -3.30 -8.22 13.07
N ALA A 22 -2.29 -8.36 12.21
CA ALA A 22 -1.52 -7.21 11.75
C ALA A 22 -2.46 -6.19 11.08
N PRO A 23 -2.29 -4.88 11.34
CA PRO A 23 -3.14 -3.88 10.74
C PRO A 23 -3.02 -3.90 9.20
N GLU A 24 -4.15 -3.75 8.52
CA GLU A 24 -4.18 -3.70 7.07
C GLU A 24 -3.64 -2.36 6.55
N MET A 25 -2.93 -2.42 5.43
CA MET A 25 -2.39 -1.27 4.73
C MET A 25 -2.70 -1.35 3.24
N LEU A 26 -3.37 -0.32 2.71
CA LEU A 26 -3.54 -0.16 1.27
C LEU A 26 -2.29 0.49 0.68
N VAL A 27 -1.70 -0.13 -0.33
CA VAL A 27 -0.55 0.40 -1.07
C VAL A 27 -1.01 0.81 -2.46
N VAL A 28 -0.78 2.08 -2.81
CA VAL A 28 -1.20 2.64 -4.10
C VAL A 28 -0.07 3.45 -4.73
N GLN A 29 0.16 3.19 -6.02
CA GLN A 29 1.02 4.03 -6.83
C GLN A 29 0.20 5.09 -7.56
N LEU A 30 0.52 6.37 -7.36
CA LEU A 30 -0.05 7.45 -8.14
C LEU A 30 0.86 7.78 -9.32
N LEU A 31 0.28 7.84 -10.50
CA LEU A 31 0.97 8.32 -11.70
C LEU A 31 1.10 9.85 -11.62
N GLU A 32 2.31 10.35 -11.77
CA GLU A 32 2.58 11.79 -11.85
C GLU A 32 2.53 12.30 -13.29
N GLY A 33 2.23 13.59 -13.45
CA GLY A 33 2.31 14.30 -14.74
C GLY A 33 1.08 14.19 -15.65
N THR A 34 1.19 14.70 -16.87
CA THR A 34 0.14 14.57 -17.91
C THR A 34 0.10 13.13 -18.47
N ALA A 35 -0.90 12.81 -19.29
CA ALA A 35 -0.95 11.51 -19.98
C ALA A 35 0.30 11.26 -20.85
N GLU A 36 0.88 12.32 -21.41
CA GLU A 36 2.14 12.27 -22.19
C GLU A 36 3.35 11.97 -21.31
N GLN A 37 3.29 12.27 -20.01
CA GLN A 37 4.35 11.94 -19.04
C GLN A 37 4.11 10.59 -18.36
N ALA A 38 3.03 9.87 -18.71
CA ALA A 38 2.68 8.59 -18.11
C ALA A 38 3.81 7.56 -18.31
N GLU A 39 4.49 7.60 -19.46
CA GLU A 39 5.61 6.74 -19.81
C GLU A 39 6.84 6.91 -18.91
N LEU A 40 6.96 8.04 -18.20
CA LEU A 40 8.02 8.27 -17.22
C LEU A 40 7.73 7.59 -15.88
N ASN A 41 6.50 7.14 -15.63
CA ASN A 41 6.16 6.47 -14.39
C ASN A 41 6.68 5.03 -14.41
N MET A 42 7.39 4.63 -13.36
CA MET A 42 7.94 3.28 -13.25
C MET A 42 7.06 2.42 -12.35
N PRO A 43 6.54 1.27 -12.81
CA PRO A 43 5.70 0.41 -11.99
C PRO A 43 6.56 -0.37 -10.98
N ILE A 44 6.83 0.21 -9.81
CA ILE A 44 7.61 -0.42 -8.73
C ILE A 44 6.72 -0.95 -7.59
N TYR A 45 5.41 -1.04 -7.84
CA TYR A 45 4.41 -1.42 -6.83
C TYR A 45 4.52 -2.86 -6.31
N PRO A 46 4.93 -3.87 -7.09
CA PRO A 46 5.09 -5.23 -6.55
C PRO A 46 6.26 -5.33 -5.56
N GLU A 47 7.37 -4.63 -5.83
CA GLU A 47 8.57 -4.68 -5.00
C GLU A 47 8.33 -4.04 -3.64
N VAL A 48 7.64 -2.89 -3.61
CA VAL A 48 7.26 -2.20 -2.36
C VAL A 48 6.32 -3.07 -1.53
N GLY A 49 5.36 -3.74 -2.16
CA GLY A 49 4.44 -4.65 -1.47
C GLY A 49 5.15 -5.82 -0.78
N ALA A 50 6.05 -6.48 -1.52
CA ALA A 50 6.77 -7.66 -1.04
C ALA A 50 7.65 -7.38 0.19
N GLU A 51 8.16 -6.17 0.32
CA GLU A 51 8.99 -5.77 1.44
C GLU A 51 8.20 -5.63 2.74
N PHE A 52 7.04 -4.96 2.71
CA PHE A 52 6.20 -4.83 3.89
C PHE A 52 5.60 -6.17 4.31
N ASP A 53 5.28 -7.05 3.34
CA ASP A 53 4.84 -8.42 3.62
C ASP A 53 5.94 -9.24 4.30
N ALA A 54 7.21 -9.07 3.89
CA ALA A 54 8.34 -9.79 4.49
C ALA A 54 8.57 -9.40 5.97
N GLU A 55 8.27 -8.17 6.36
CA GLU A 55 8.35 -7.73 7.77
C GLU A 55 7.23 -8.28 8.65
N GLY A 56 6.07 -8.66 8.07
CA GLY A 56 4.93 -9.23 8.78
C GLY A 56 4.25 -8.29 9.79
N ARG A 57 4.53 -6.99 9.74
CA ARG A 57 3.98 -5.97 10.65
C ARG A 57 2.62 -5.42 10.21
N VAL A 58 2.31 -5.56 8.93
CA VAL A 58 1.09 -5.10 8.28
C VAL A 58 0.61 -6.19 7.32
N ASN A 59 -0.69 -6.25 7.10
CA ASN A 59 -1.25 -7.02 6.00
C ASN A 59 -1.37 -6.10 4.78
N VAL A 60 -0.54 -6.30 3.76
CA VAL A 60 -0.55 -5.45 2.58
C VAL A 60 -1.73 -5.80 1.68
N ILE A 61 -2.44 -4.78 1.23
CA ILE A 61 -3.43 -4.85 0.16
C ILE A 61 -2.93 -3.96 -0.96
N LEU A 62 -2.65 -4.52 -2.13
CA LEU A 62 -2.22 -3.75 -3.29
C LEU A 62 -3.42 -3.21 -4.05
N TRP A 63 -3.33 -1.97 -4.54
CA TRP A 63 -4.26 -1.45 -5.55
C TRP A 63 -4.03 -2.15 -6.90
N SER A 64 -4.42 -3.42 -7.00
CA SER A 64 -4.21 -4.26 -8.18
C SER A 64 -5.21 -5.39 -8.25
N MET A 65 -5.64 -5.76 -9.47
CA MET A 65 -6.48 -6.95 -9.71
C MET A 65 -5.76 -8.27 -9.45
N THR A 66 -4.43 -8.24 -9.26
CA THR A 66 -3.64 -9.40 -8.84
C THR A 66 -3.78 -9.68 -7.35
N ASP A 67 -4.10 -8.67 -6.54
CA ASP A 67 -4.35 -8.81 -5.11
C ASP A 67 -5.74 -9.39 -4.86
N VAL A 68 -5.81 -10.44 -4.04
CA VAL A 68 -7.06 -11.18 -3.82
C VAL A 68 -8.10 -10.32 -3.11
N VAL A 69 -7.70 -9.55 -2.10
CA VAL A 69 -8.62 -8.72 -1.31
C VAL A 69 -9.15 -7.58 -2.17
N PHE A 70 -8.27 -6.91 -2.90
CA PHE A 70 -8.66 -5.83 -3.79
C PHE A 70 -9.56 -6.33 -4.92
N ARG A 71 -9.18 -7.42 -5.61
CA ARG A 71 -9.99 -8.01 -6.69
C ARG A 71 -11.38 -8.38 -6.20
N THR A 72 -11.50 -9.08 -5.07
CA THR A 72 -12.80 -9.47 -4.53
C THR A 72 -13.66 -8.24 -4.22
N ALA A 73 -13.09 -7.18 -3.65
CA ALA A 73 -13.83 -5.95 -3.39
C ALA A 73 -14.29 -5.22 -4.67
N VAL A 74 -13.55 -5.32 -5.76
CA VAL A 74 -13.96 -4.82 -7.09
C VAL A 74 -15.09 -5.67 -7.66
N GLU A 75 -14.95 -7.00 -7.65
CA GLU A 75 -15.94 -7.95 -8.17
C GLU A 75 -17.28 -7.86 -7.42
N GLU A 76 -17.24 -7.63 -6.10
CA GLU A 76 -18.41 -7.39 -5.26
C GLU A 76 -19.01 -5.98 -5.44
N GLY A 77 -18.40 -5.11 -6.25
CA GLY A 77 -18.87 -3.75 -6.50
C GLY A 77 -18.64 -2.77 -5.34
N LYS A 78 -17.84 -3.13 -4.34
CA LYS A 78 -17.45 -2.25 -3.22
C LYS A 78 -16.46 -1.17 -3.68
N ILE A 79 -15.59 -1.50 -4.63
CA ILE A 79 -14.59 -0.59 -5.21
C ILE A 79 -14.91 -0.35 -6.68
N LYS A 80 -14.77 0.90 -7.12
CA LYS A 80 -14.71 1.25 -8.54
C LYS A 80 -13.26 1.60 -8.88
N VAL A 81 -12.71 0.96 -9.90
CA VAL A 81 -11.34 1.22 -10.37
C VAL A 81 -11.39 2.32 -11.44
N PRO A 82 -10.92 3.55 -11.16
CA PRO A 82 -10.81 4.58 -12.17
C PRO A 82 -9.66 4.26 -13.12
N GLU A 83 -9.68 4.82 -14.33
CA GLU A 83 -8.57 4.75 -15.28
C GLU A 83 -7.29 5.37 -14.70
N ARG A 84 -7.46 6.47 -13.94
CA ARG A 84 -6.37 7.13 -13.23
C ARG A 84 -6.75 7.32 -11.77
N VAL A 85 -6.01 6.65 -10.89
CA VAL A 85 -6.22 6.71 -9.44
C VAL A 85 -5.75 8.04 -8.86
N THR A 86 -6.56 8.61 -7.97
CA THR A 86 -6.18 9.77 -7.14
C THR A 86 -6.06 9.36 -5.67
N ILE A 87 -5.44 10.23 -4.86
CA ILE A 87 -5.38 10.01 -3.41
C ILE A 87 -6.77 9.95 -2.77
N GLU A 88 -7.75 10.67 -3.30
CA GLU A 88 -9.12 10.64 -2.76
C GLU A 88 -9.85 9.34 -3.09
N ASP A 89 -9.58 8.74 -4.26
CA ASP A 89 -10.06 7.40 -4.59
C ASP A 89 -9.46 6.36 -3.63
N ALA A 90 -8.15 6.47 -3.36
CA ALA A 90 -7.46 5.63 -2.39
C ALA A 90 -8.05 5.77 -0.97
N ARG A 91 -8.27 7.00 -0.51
CA ARG A 91 -8.92 7.28 0.78
C ARG A 91 -10.35 6.73 0.83
N LYS A 92 -11.08 6.78 -0.28
CA LYS A 92 -12.41 6.19 -0.37
C LYS A 92 -12.35 4.68 -0.13
N VAL A 93 -11.46 3.96 -0.80
CA VAL A 93 -11.28 2.52 -0.58
C VAL A 93 -10.88 2.21 0.87
N VAL A 94 -9.93 2.97 1.42
CA VAL A 94 -9.50 2.82 2.82
C VAL A 94 -10.66 2.97 3.80
N ARG A 95 -11.56 3.94 3.56
CA ARG A 95 -12.78 4.11 4.37
C ARG A 95 -13.76 2.95 4.18
N ASP A 96 -14.04 2.61 2.92
CA ASP A 96 -15.10 1.67 2.57
C ASP A 96 -14.74 0.22 3.00
N LEU A 97 -13.43 -0.10 3.08
CA LEU A 97 -12.90 -1.36 3.59
C LEU A 97 -12.40 -1.29 5.05
N ASN A 98 -12.48 -0.14 5.72
CA ASN A 98 -12.00 0.07 7.09
C ASN A 98 -10.51 -0.30 7.31
N ILE A 99 -9.66 0.05 6.33
CA ILE A 99 -8.22 -0.22 6.34
C ILE A 99 -7.51 0.76 7.29
N ALA A 100 -6.53 0.26 8.06
CA ALA A 100 -5.86 1.03 9.10
C ALA A 100 -4.86 2.05 8.56
N TYR A 101 -4.17 1.74 7.45
CA TYR A 101 -3.13 2.58 6.86
C TYR A 101 -3.25 2.73 5.35
N LEU A 102 -2.76 3.86 4.85
CA LEU A 102 -2.63 4.14 3.43
C LEU A 102 -1.20 4.54 3.12
N LEU A 103 -0.52 3.74 2.31
CA LEU A 103 0.78 4.09 1.73
C LEU A 103 0.56 4.53 0.28
N VAL A 104 0.85 5.80 0.02
CA VAL A 104 0.84 6.40 -1.31
C VAL A 104 2.26 6.59 -1.76
N PHE A 105 2.60 6.17 -2.97
CA PHE A 105 3.90 6.51 -3.53
C PHE A 105 3.79 6.85 -5.01
N SER A 106 4.81 7.51 -5.53
CA SER A 106 5.03 7.78 -6.94
C SER A 106 6.48 7.47 -7.28
N ALA A 107 6.72 7.08 -8.52
CA ALA A 107 8.06 6.83 -9.03
C ALA A 107 8.10 7.33 -10.47
N LYS A 108 8.90 8.35 -10.73
CA LYS A 108 9.04 8.94 -12.07
C LYS A 108 10.50 9.03 -12.49
N GLN A 109 10.76 8.83 -13.76
CA GLN A 109 12.04 9.13 -14.36
C GLN A 109 12.18 10.65 -14.55
N THR A 110 13.34 11.16 -14.17
CA THR A 110 13.75 12.56 -14.32
C THR A 110 15.05 12.63 -15.11
N SER A 111 15.48 13.84 -15.50
CA SER A 111 16.78 14.03 -16.17
C SER A 111 17.99 13.64 -15.30
N LEU A 112 17.81 13.50 -13.98
CA LEU A 112 18.87 13.17 -13.03
C LEU A 112 18.84 11.69 -12.60
N GLY A 113 17.77 10.95 -12.90
CA GLY A 113 17.61 9.56 -12.49
C GLY A 113 16.14 9.24 -12.21
N VAL A 114 15.86 8.57 -11.09
CA VAL A 114 14.50 8.23 -10.67
C VAL A 114 14.17 9.00 -9.39
N GLU A 115 13.06 9.73 -9.41
CA GLU A 115 12.49 10.33 -8.21
C GLU A 115 11.39 9.42 -7.68
N VAL A 116 11.51 9.01 -6.42
CA VAL A 116 10.50 8.25 -5.68
C VAL A 116 10.01 9.11 -4.52
N ALA A 117 8.71 9.35 -4.45
CA ALA A 117 8.08 10.00 -3.31
C ALA A 117 7.12 9.02 -2.64
N ALA A 118 7.13 8.95 -1.31
CA ALA A 118 6.24 8.09 -0.54
C ALA A 118 5.63 8.86 0.62
N SER A 119 4.40 8.52 0.99
CA SER A 119 3.66 9.14 2.08
C SER A 119 2.74 8.11 2.74
N LEU A 120 2.88 7.97 4.05
CA LEU A 120 2.08 7.08 4.89
C LEU A 120 1.04 7.88 5.67
N TYR A 121 -0.21 7.44 5.62
CA TYR A 121 -1.33 8.03 6.33
C TYR A 121 -1.99 7.02 7.26
N ARG A 122 -2.55 7.49 8.37
CA ARG A 122 -3.45 6.69 9.22
C ARG A 122 -4.86 6.78 8.68
N GLY A 123 -5.41 5.66 8.23
CA GLY A 123 -6.74 5.58 7.62
C GLY A 123 -6.94 6.65 6.55
N THR A 124 -7.99 7.47 6.71
CA THR A 124 -8.33 8.57 5.78
C THR A 124 -7.73 9.93 6.15
N ALA A 125 -6.76 9.97 7.08
CA ALA A 125 -6.17 11.23 7.53
C ALA A 125 -5.58 12.03 6.37
N ARG A 126 -5.75 13.36 6.42
CA ARG A 126 -5.17 14.27 5.42
C ARG A 126 -3.70 14.55 5.64
N ARG A 127 -3.26 14.52 6.90
CA ARG A 127 -1.86 14.71 7.29
C ARG A 127 -1.14 13.37 7.25
N ALA A 128 0.01 13.33 6.59
CA ALA A 128 0.87 12.17 6.59
C ALA A 128 1.47 11.94 7.99
N LEU A 129 1.51 10.67 8.42
CA LEU A 129 2.31 10.22 9.56
C LEU A 129 3.81 10.31 9.24
N TRP A 130 4.14 10.00 7.99
CA TRP A 130 5.49 10.00 7.46
C TRP A 130 5.44 10.28 5.96
N SER A 131 6.46 10.96 5.45
CA SER A 131 6.65 11.21 4.04
C SER A 131 8.13 11.33 3.75
N ASP A 132 8.57 10.82 2.61
CA ASP A 132 9.93 10.96 2.15
C ASP A 132 9.98 11.10 0.63
N THR A 133 11.06 11.70 0.12
CA THR A 133 11.30 11.86 -1.31
C THR A 133 12.78 11.66 -1.58
N LYS A 134 13.08 10.69 -2.44
CA LYS A 134 14.45 10.27 -2.75
C LYS A 134 14.67 10.33 -4.25
N VAL A 135 15.76 10.98 -4.66
CA VAL A 135 16.23 10.96 -6.05
C VAL A 135 17.40 9.99 -6.12
N MET A 136 17.24 8.94 -6.92
CA MET A 136 18.26 7.93 -7.16
C MET A 136 18.88 8.17 -8.54
N ASN A 137 20.16 8.53 -8.56
CA ASN A 137 20.92 8.60 -9.81
C ASN A 137 21.19 7.18 -10.31
N VAL A 138 20.49 6.74 -11.35
CA VAL A 138 20.74 5.45 -11.99
C VAL A 138 21.88 5.63 -12.98
N LEU A 139 23.13 5.63 -12.50
CA LEU A 139 24.29 5.46 -13.37
C LEU A 139 24.48 3.96 -13.64
N VAL A 140 23.74 3.45 -14.62
CA VAL A 140 23.99 2.11 -15.19
C VAL A 140 24.43 2.30 -16.63
N GLY A 141 25.59 1.72 -16.98
CA GLY A 141 26.06 1.69 -18.35
C GLY A 141 25.05 1.02 -19.27
N GLY A 142 24.20 1.82 -19.93
CA GLY A 142 23.48 1.47 -21.16
C GLY A 142 22.11 0.80 -21.05
N ALA A 143 21.65 0.32 -19.89
CA ALA A 143 20.28 -0.19 -19.74
C ALA A 143 19.80 -0.15 -18.26
N PRO A 144 18.54 0.19 -17.97
CA PRO A 144 18.02 0.23 -16.62
C PRO A 144 17.87 -1.18 -16.04
N ASP A 145 18.66 -1.49 -15.01
CA ASP A 145 18.53 -2.71 -14.21
C ASP A 145 17.44 -2.52 -13.15
N LEU A 146 16.23 -2.94 -13.52
CA LEU A 146 15.01 -2.85 -12.71
C LEU A 146 15.11 -3.64 -11.39
N SER A 147 16.01 -4.63 -11.30
CA SER A 147 16.16 -5.46 -10.10
C SER A 147 16.81 -4.72 -8.92
N SER A 148 17.62 -3.69 -9.19
CA SER A 148 18.34 -2.91 -8.17
C SER A 148 17.50 -1.81 -7.50
N LEU A 149 16.44 -1.35 -8.20
CA LEU A 149 15.57 -0.27 -7.77
C LEU A 149 14.67 -0.71 -6.61
N GLY A 150 14.13 -1.93 -6.67
CA GLY A 150 13.31 -2.50 -5.59
C GLY A 150 14.08 -2.65 -4.28
N SER A 151 15.34 -3.10 -4.32
CA SER A 151 16.14 -3.36 -3.11
C SER A 151 16.65 -2.12 -2.38
N THR A 152 16.59 -0.93 -3.00
CA THR A 152 17.18 0.31 -2.47
C THR A 152 16.13 1.26 -1.89
N VAL A 153 14.88 1.17 -2.36
CA VAL A 153 13.74 1.91 -1.80
C VAL A 153 13.35 1.37 -0.42
N GLY A 154 13.69 0.11 -0.17
CA GLY A 154 13.32 -0.60 1.03
C GLY A 154 14.18 -0.48 2.28
N ARG A 155 15.38 0.06 2.11
CA ARG A 155 16.33 0.26 3.22
C ARG A 155 16.22 1.63 3.86
#